data_AF-A0A9W8MNB2-F1
#
_entry.id   AF-A0A9W8MNB2-F1
#
_cell.length_a   1.000
_cell.length_b   1.000
_cell.length_c   1.000
_cell.angle_alpha   90.00
_cell.angle_beta   90.00
_cell.angle_gamma   90.00
#
_symmetry.space_group_name_H-M   'P 1'
#
loop_
_entity.id
_entity.type
_entity.pdbx_description
1 polymer ?
#
loop_
_entity_poly.entity_id
_entity_poly.type
_entity_poly.pdbx_seq_one_letter_code
_entity_poly.pdbx_strand_id
1 'polypeptide(L)'
;MSSTAERPAPLEETQALFDTLEEDEVYWKDNYTWLLESGYRLRPRYHPDWIPSWRANPELDAVECEDSIGNSHSAICDAIRIDGGSPVILKRVSREDHPHEIEIIEYLMEEPRKTDPMNHSLAWDSPEFETVGEVVDCIRQLIEGVYFLHENVIAHRDLKTENVMMNTRLYTTPFHPMAQDRTPDGTHDVGATYTRTQRRPRYYIIDYGLAHRYEQSQLPPMEPTTGIFGSNFTVPEFQTPDKPHNPFLVDVYCLGCMIRAEILEV
;
A
#
# COMPACT_ATOMS: atom_id res chain seq x y z
N MET A 1 -32.39 -26.20 11.91
CA MET A 1 -32.50 -25.26 10.78
C MET A 1 -31.22 -25.45 9.97
N SER A 2 -31.37 -25.94 8.75
CA SER A 2 -30.26 -26.36 7.89
C SER A 2 -29.54 -25.13 7.34
N SER A 3 -28.23 -25.04 7.59
CA SER A 3 -27.33 -24.15 6.87
C SER A 3 -27.25 -24.64 5.42
N THR A 4 -27.70 -23.83 4.48
CA THR A 4 -27.44 -23.99 3.06
C THR A 4 -26.12 -23.31 2.75
N ALA A 5 -25.07 -24.10 2.54
CA ALA A 5 -23.91 -23.63 1.80
C ALA A 5 -24.37 -23.33 0.36
N GLU A 6 -24.18 -22.09 -0.08
CA GLU A 6 -24.43 -21.70 -1.47
C GLU A 6 -23.55 -22.54 -2.41
N ARG A 7 -24.13 -23.00 -3.51
CA ARG A 7 -23.38 -23.66 -4.59
C ARG A 7 -22.46 -22.61 -5.24
N PRO A 8 -21.20 -22.96 -5.57
CA PRO A 8 -20.37 -22.07 -6.38
C PRO A 8 -21.06 -21.82 -7.72
N ALA A 9 -20.97 -20.56 -8.20
CA ALA A 9 -21.51 -20.16 -9.49
C ALA A 9 -20.88 -20.99 -10.64
N PRO A 10 -21.60 -21.25 -11.74
CA PRO A 10 -21.03 -21.91 -12.91
C PRO A 10 -19.81 -21.14 -13.46
N LEU A 11 -18.79 -21.85 -13.93
CA LEU A 11 -17.52 -21.29 -14.47
C LEU A 11 -17.74 -20.12 -15.46
N GLU A 12 -18.78 -20.17 -16.30
CA GLU A 12 -19.12 -19.11 -17.24
C GLU A 12 -19.58 -17.79 -16.56
N GLU A 13 -20.27 -17.86 -15.43
CA GLU A 13 -20.70 -16.66 -14.68
C GLU A 13 -19.50 -15.98 -13.97
N THR A 14 -18.54 -16.77 -13.49
CA THR A 14 -17.29 -16.24 -12.89
C THR A 14 -16.36 -15.62 -13.93
N GLN A 15 -16.25 -16.17 -15.13
CA GLN A 15 -15.42 -15.59 -16.21
C GLN A 15 -15.96 -14.23 -16.69
N ALA A 16 -17.28 -14.08 -16.73
CA ALA A 16 -17.93 -12.83 -17.13
C ALA A 16 -17.60 -11.65 -16.20
N LEU A 17 -17.26 -11.90 -14.93
CA LEU A 17 -16.86 -10.87 -13.97
C LEU A 17 -15.53 -10.22 -14.35
N PHE A 18 -14.60 -11.00 -14.89
CA PHE A 18 -13.26 -10.52 -15.22
C PHE A 18 -13.14 -9.95 -16.64
N ASP A 19 -14.17 -10.15 -17.48
CA ASP A 19 -14.18 -9.75 -18.89
C ASP A 19 -14.22 -8.23 -19.12
N THR A 20 -14.63 -7.49 -18.09
CA THR A 20 -14.73 -6.03 -18.15
C THR A 20 -13.82 -5.39 -17.12
N LEU A 21 -13.34 -4.19 -17.44
CA LEU A 21 -12.69 -3.34 -16.46
C LEU A 21 -13.72 -2.76 -15.51
N GLU A 22 -13.37 -2.68 -14.22
CA GLU A 22 -14.13 -1.93 -13.24
C GLU A 22 -14.02 -0.41 -13.51
N GLU A 23 -14.94 0.39 -12.97
CA GLU A 23 -14.96 1.85 -13.18
C GLU A 23 -13.61 2.51 -12.80
N ASP A 24 -13.02 2.03 -11.71
CA ASP A 24 -11.73 2.50 -11.21
C ASP A 24 -10.54 2.11 -12.09
N GLU A 25 -10.67 1.04 -12.88
CA GLU A 25 -9.64 0.56 -13.80
C GLU A 25 -9.62 1.35 -15.13
N VAL A 26 -10.75 1.98 -15.48
CA VAL A 26 -10.90 2.74 -16.74
C VAL A 26 -9.86 3.86 -16.84
N TYR A 27 -9.55 4.54 -15.73
CA TYR A 27 -8.51 5.57 -15.73
C TYR A 27 -7.16 5.03 -16.20
N TRP A 28 -6.76 3.85 -15.73
CA TRP A 28 -5.47 3.25 -16.07
C TRP A 28 -5.41 2.85 -17.54
N LYS A 29 -6.50 2.29 -18.07
CA LYS A 29 -6.64 2.01 -19.51
C LYS A 29 -6.55 3.27 -20.37
N ASP A 30 -7.32 4.30 -20.02
CA ASP A 30 -7.40 5.54 -20.78
C ASP A 30 -6.07 6.30 -20.81
N ASN A 31 -5.23 6.09 -19.80
CA ASN A 31 -3.89 6.69 -19.69
C ASN A 31 -2.76 5.75 -20.11
N TYR A 32 -3.05 4.54 -20.60
CA TYR A 32 -2.04 3.53 -20.94
C TYR A 32 -1.00 4.05 -21.93
N THR A 33 -1.43 4.68 -23.03
CA THR A 33 -0.52 5.18 -24.07
C THR A 33 0.43 6.25 -23.53
N TRP A 34 -0.09 7.18 -22.73
CA TRP A 34 0.73 8.24 -22.12
C TRP A 34 1.76 7.66 -21.13
N LEU A 35 1.36 6.68 -20.32
CA LEU A 35 2.28 6.00 -19.39
C LEU A 35 3.37 5.23 -20.15
N LEU A 36 2.99 4.53 -21.23
CA LEU A 36 3.93 3.80 -22.09
C LEU A 36 4.97 4.74 -22.71
N GLU A 37 4.52 5.86 -23.27
CA GLU A 37 5.41 6.92 -23.81
C GLU A 37 6.28 7.55 -22.72
N SER A 38 5.80 7.60 -21.48
CA SER A 38 6.54 8.07 -20.31
C SER A 38 7.52 7.03 -19.74
N GLY A 39 7.60 5.83 -20.34
CA GLY A 39 8.54 4.79 -19.94
C GLY A 39 7.99 3.74 -18.97
N TYR A 40 6.67 3.66 -18.78
CA TYR A 40 6.00 2.72 -17.89
C TYR A 40 4.96 1.88 -18.64
N ARG A 41 5.17 0.57 -18.67
CA ARG A 41 4.23 -0.36 -19.31
C ARG A 41 3.35 -1.02 -18.24
N LEU A 42 2.04 -0.78 -18.31
CA LEU A 42 1.06 -1.46 -17.47
C LEU A 42 0.84 -2.92 -17.93
N ARG A 43 0.19 -3.72 -17.09
CA ARG A 43 -0.24 -5.09 -17.43
C ARG A 43 -1.14 -5.13 -18.67
N PRO A 44 -1.19 -6.26 -19.41
CA PRO A 44 -2.02 -6.42 -20.59
C PRO A 44 -3.49 -6.02 -20.38
N ARG A 45 -4.06 -6.27 -19.19
CA ARG A 45 -5.42 -5.88 -18.80
C ARG A 45 -5.76 -4.42 -19.10
N TYR A 46 -4.79 -3.52 -18.94
CA TYR A 46 -4.97 -2.08 -19.13
C TYR A 46 -4.64 -1.62 -20.56
N HIS A 47 -4.24 -2.52 -21.46
CA HIS A 47 -4.00 -2.17 -22.85
C HIS A 47 -5.33 -1.80 -23.56
N PRO A 48 -5.38 -0.75 -24.39
CA PRO A 48 -6.62 -0.36 -25.09
C PRO A 48 -7.24 -1.48 -25.94
N ASP A 49 -6.38 -2.30 -26.55
CA ASP A 49 -6.74 -3.46 -27.38
C ASP A 49 -6.73 -4.79 -26.60
N TRP A 50 -6.82 -4.76 -25.27
CA TRP A 50 -6.80 -5.97 -24.45
C TRP A 50 -7.93 -6.94 -24.83
N ILE A 51 -7.55 -8.21 -24.96
CA ILE A 51 -8.47 -9.34 -25.08
C ILE A 51 -8.15 -10.26 -23.89
N PRO A 52 -9.14 -10.61 -23.05
CA PRO A 52 -8.90 -11.49 -21.91
C PRO A 52 -8.21 -12.80 -22.31
N SER A 53 -7.20 -13.21 -21.54
CA SER A 53 -6.35 -14.35 -21.89
C SER A 53 -7.14 -15.66 -22.03
N TRP A 54 -8.14 -15.88 -21.17
CA TRP A 54 -9.05 -17.04 -21.24
C TRP A 54 -10.00 -17.01 -22.44
N ARG A 55 -10.26 -15.85 -23.04
CA ARG A 55 -11.01 -15.77 -24.31
C ARG A 55 -10.14 -16.12 -25.51
N ALA A 56 -8.85 -15.78 -25.46
CA ALA A 56 -7.90 -16.16 -26.49
C ALA A 56 -7.54 -17.66 -26.41
N ASN A 57 -7.51 -18.23 -25.20
CA ASN A 57 -7.32 -19.66 -24.96
C ASN A 57 -8.38 -20.21 -23.98
N PRO A 58 -9.44 -20.87 -24.48
CA PRO A 58 -10.52 -21.42 -23.64
C PRO A 58 -10.13 -22.53 -22.67
N GLU A 59 -8.89 -23.04 -22.73
CA GLU A 59 -8.38 -24.01 -21.75
C GLU A 59 -7.93 -23.36 -20.45
N LEU A 60 -7.79 -22.03 -20.42
CA LEU A 60 -7.40 -21.29 -19.22
C LEU A 60 -8.60 -20.99 -18.33
N ASP A 61 -8.40 -21.13 -17.02
CA ASP A 61 -9.33 -20.60 -16.02
C ASP A 61 -9.02 -19.11 -15.79
N ALA A 62 -10.04 -18.25 -15.84
CA ALA A 62 -9.88 -16.81 -15.70
C ALA A 62 -9.27 -16.43 -14.34
N VAL A 63 -9.65 -17.14 -13.28
CA VAL A 63 -9.17 -16.86 -11.91
C VAL A 63 -7.67 -17.12 -11.74
N GLU A 64 -7.07 -17.91 -12.61
CA GLU A 64 -5.64 -18.25 -12.60
C GLU A 64 -4.82 -17.39 -13.58
N CYS A 65 -5.48 -16.53 -14.38
CA CYS A 65 -4.80 -15.66 -15.33
C CYS A 65 -4.33 -14.35 -14.67
N GLU A 66 -3.11 -13.90 -14.98
CA GLU A 66 -2.56 -12.63 -14.46
C GLU A 66 -3.46 -11.42 -14.74
N ASP A 67 -4.13 -11.41 -15.90
CA ASP A 67 -5.02 -10.33 -16.33
C ASP A 67 -6.42 -10.36 -15.67
N SER A 68 -6.66 -11.27 -14.72
CA SER A 68 -7.78 -11.20 -13.77
C SER A 68 -7.41 -10.60 -12.41
N ILE A 69 -6.10 -10.47 -12.09
CA ILE A 69 -5.64 -9.85 -10.84
C ILE A 69 -6.02 -8.37 -10.86
N GLY A 70 -6.91 -7.96 -9.95
CA GLY A 70 -7.30 -6.55 -9.79
C GLY A 70 -6.27 -5.74 -9.01
N ASN A 71 -6.42 -4.41 -9.03
CA ASN A 71 -5.69 -3.53 -8.14
C ASN A 71 -6.31 -3.56 -6.74
N SER A 72 -5.48 -3.46 -5.69
CA SER A 72 -5.97 -3.40 -4.30
C SER A 72 -6.67 -2.07 -3.96
N HIS A 73 -6.41 -1.01 -4.73
CA HIS A 73 -7.05 0.29 -4.61
C HIS A 73 -7.10 0.99 -5.96
N SER A 74 -8.19 1.70 -6.24
CA SER A 74 -8.42 2.48 -7.47
C SER A 74 -7.30 3.44 -7.88
N ALA A 75 -6.58 4.00 -6.90
CA ALA A 75 -5.50 4.95 -7.11
C ALA A 75 -4.14 4.28 -7.32
N ILE A 76 -4.04 2.96 -7.24
CA ILE A 76 -2.80 2.20 -7.30
C ILE A 76 -2.83 1.29 -8.54
N CYS A 77 -1.72 1.20 -9.26
CA CYS A 77 -1.55 0.26 -10.37
C CYS A 77 -0.08 -0.15 -10.49
N ASP A 78 0.16 -1.43 -10.74
CA ASP A 78 1.50 -1.94 -11.02
C ASP A 78 1.92 -1.69 -12.47
N ALA A 79 3.22 -1.46 -12.66
CA ALA A 79 3.80 -1.25 -13.98
C ALA A 79 5.23 -1.80 -14.04
N ILE A 80 5.72 -1.96 -15.26
CA ILE A 80 7.13 -2.25 -15.54
C ILE A 80 7.76 -0.99 -16.12
N ARG A 81 8.84 -0.51 -15.49
CA ARG A 81 9.69 0.52 -16.10
C ARG A 81 10.37 -0.08 -17.33
N ILE A 82 10.16 0.51 -18.49
CA ILE A 82 10.69 0.00 -19.78
C ILE A 82 12.22 -0.02 -19.75
N ASP A 83 12.81 1.00 -19.12
CA ASP A 83 14.25 1.01 -18.84
C ASP A 83 14.57 0.09 -17.66
N GLY A 84 15.32 -0.98 -17.94
CA GLY A 84 15.76 -1.96 -16.94
C GLY A 84 14.72 -3.02 -16.53
N GLY A 85 13.45 -2.88 -16.92
CA GLY A 85 12.41 -3.90 -16.68
C GLY A 85 12.01 -4.07 -15.21
N SER A 86 12.28 -3.07 -14.38
CA SER A 86 11.98 -3.16 -12.94
C SER A 86 10.49 -2.96 -12.67
N PRO A 87 9.87 -3.76 -11.78
CA PRO A 87 8.51 -3.53 -11.33
C PRO A 87 8.43 -2.28 -10.47
N VAL A 88 7.36 -1.51 -10.65
CA VAL A 88 7.06 -0.29 -9.89
C VAL A 88 5.57 -0.23 -9.57
N ILE A 89 5.25 0.53 -8.53
CA ILE A 89 3.87 0.91 -8.20
C ILE A 89 3.66 2.37 -8.61
N LEU A 90 2.59 2.61 -9.37
CA LEU A 90 2.12 3.94 -9.71
C LEU A 90 0.96 4.31 -8.79
N LYS A 91 1.03 5.50 -8.19
CA LYS A 91 -0.07 6.08 -7.40
C LYS A 91 -0.62 7.32 -8.09
N ARG A 92 -1.92 7.33 -8.39
CA ARG A 92 -2.67 8.51 -8.84
C ARG A 92 -2.99 9.37 -7.63
N VAL A 93 -2.55 10.63 -7.65
CA VAL A 93 -2.74 11.58 -6.54
C VAL A 93 -3.70 12.70 -6.96
N SER A 94 -4.76 12.92 -6.18
CA SER A 94 -5.61 14.11 -6.28
C SER A 94 -4.95 15.27 -5.54
N ARG A 95 -4.59 16.33 -6.26
CA ARG A 95 -4.00 17.54 -5.65
C ARG A 95 -5.01 18.38 -4.88
N GLU A 96 -6.29 18.18 -5.13
CA GLU A 96 -7.37 18.86 -4.40
C GLU A 96 -7.59 18.20 -3.03
N ASP A 97 -7.67 16.87 -3.00
CA ASP A 97 -7.90 16.11 -1.77
C ASP A 97 -6.63 15.92 -0.93
N HIS A 98 -5.46 15.85 -1.59
CA HIS A 98 -4.16 15.58 -0.97
C HIS A 98 -3.12 16.65 -1.34
N PRO A 99 -3.34 17.92 -0.96
CA PRO A 99 -2.54 19.05 -1.44
C PRO A 99 -1.07 19.01 -1.00
N HIS A 100 -0.74 18.29 0.08
CA HIS A 100 0.60 18.24 0.67
C HIS A 100 1.39 16.96 0.31
N GLU A 101 0.74 15.93 -0.24
CA GLU A 101 1.34 14.60 -0.39
C GLU A 101 2.60 14.64 -1.26
N ILE A 102 2.53 15.32 -2.42
CA ILE A 102 3.64 15.38 -3.37
C ILE A 102 4.84 16.11 -2.75
N GLU A 103 4.62 17.25 -2.08
CA GLU A 103 5.68 18.02 -1.44
C GLU A 103 6.39 17.20 -0.34
N ILE A 104 5.61 16.50 0.49
CA ILE A 104 6.14 15.66 1.57
C ILE A 104 6.95 14.50 0.97
N ILE A 105 6.43 13.82 -0.06
CA ILE A 105 7.15 12.73 -0.72
C ILE A 105 8.45 13.23 -1.34
N GLU A 106 8.45 14.37 -2.03
CA GLU A 106 9.67 14.96 -2.61
C GLU A 106 10.73 15.24 -1.53
N TYR A 107 10.31 15.79 -0.38
CA TYR A 107 11.19 16.03 0.76
C TYR A 107 11.76 14.72 1.36
N LEU A 108 10.91 13.72 1.55
CA LEU A 108 11.32 12.41 2.06
C LEU A 108 12.22 11.65 1.07
N MET A 109 12.07 11.92 -0.22
CA MET A 109 12.87 11.36 -1.31
C MET A 109 14.08 12.23 -1.69
N GLU A 110 14.52 13.13 -0.81
CA GLU A 110 15.84 13.77 -0.97
C GLU A 110 16.99 12.76 -0.80
N GLU A 111 18.12 13.01 -1.46
CA GLU A 111 19.31 12.16 -1.30
C GLU A 111 19.76 12.14 0.18
N PRO A 112 20.23 10.98 0.69
CA PRO A 112 20.49 9.73 -0.04
C PRO A 112 19.30 8.76 -0.13
N ARG A 113 18.09 9.14 0.34
CA ARG A 113 16.94 8.21 0.44
C ARG A 113 16.39 7.81 -0.92
N LYS A 114 16.42 8.72 -1.90
CA LYS A 114 15.97 8.48 -3.29
C LYS A 114 16.62 7.29 -3.96
N THR A 115 17.90 7.04 -3.64
CA THR A 115 18.74 6.04 -4.29
C THR A 115 18.83 4.75 -3.47
N ASP A 116 18.02 4.60 -2.42
CA ASP A 116 17.98 3.36 -1.63
C ASP A 116 17.50 2.20 -2.52
N PRO A 117 18.35 1.16 -2.73
CA PRO A 117 17.99 0.02 -3.57
C PRO A 117 16.87 -0.85 -2.97
N MET A 118 16.44 -0.60 -1.74
CA MET A 118 15.43 -1.38 -1.00
C MET A 118 14.02 -0.78 -1.06
N ASN A 119 13.71 0.06 -2.05
CA ASN A 119 12.37 0.64 -2.23
C ASN A 119 11.28 -0.36 -2.69
N HIS A 120 11.63 -1.63 -2.88
CA HIS A 120 10.64 -2.68 -3.11
C HIS A 120 10.15 -3.23 -1.77
N SER A 121 8.84 -3.16 -1.55
CA SER A 121 8.22 -3.44 -0.27
C SER A 121 7.00 -4.37 -0.36
N LEU A 122 6.69 -4.98 0.76
CA LEU A 122 5.53 -5.85 0.99
C LEU A 122 4.84 -5.51 2.31
N ALA A 123 3.69 -6.12 2.58
CA ALA A 123 3.02 -5.99 3.87
C ALA A 123 3.96 -6.28 5.04
N TRP A 124 3.88 -5.48 6.10
CA TRP A 124 4.83 -5.45 7.22
C TRP A 124 4.87 -6.74 8.05
N ASP A 125 3.75 -7.44 8.10
CA ASP A 125 3.45 -8.63 8.90
C ASP A 125 3.50 -9.93 8.09
N SER A 126 3.85 -9.89 6.80
CA SER A 126 3.95 -11.07 5.94
C SER A 126 5.40 -11.34 5.52
N PRO A 127 6.02 -12.50 5.83
CA PRO A 127 5.48 -13.65 6.59
C PRO A 127 5.23 -13.29 8.06
N GLU A 128 4.56 -14.09 8.87
CA GLU A 128 4.30 -13.77 10.29
C GLU A 128 5.59 -13.59 11.13
N PHE A 129 5.49 -12.91 12.28
CA PHE A 129 6.61 -12.80 13.22
C PHE A 129 6.87 -14.13 13.94
N GLU A 130 8.13 -14.58 13.96
CA GLU A 130 8.52 -15.85 14.60
C GLU A 130 9.02 -15.66 16.04
N THR A 131 9.50 -14.46 16.38
CA THR A 131 10.04 -14.19 17.73
C THR A 131 9.63 -12.81 18.27
N VAL A 132 9.58 -12.71 19.59
CA VAL A 132 9.40 -11.42 20.31
C VAL A 132 10.48 -10.41 19.91
N GLY A 133 11.70 -10.87 19.61
CA GLY A 133 12.79 -9.99 19.16
C GLY A 133 12.49 -9.29 17.83
N GLU A 134 11.80 -9.98 16.91
CA GLU A 134 11.40 -9.41 15.61
C GLU A 134 10.30 -8.37 15.79
N VAL A 135 9.32 -8.64 16.65
CA VAL A 135 8.26 -7.70 17.03
C VAL A 135 8.84 -6.44 17.67
N VAL A 136 9.74 -6.60 18.64
CA VAL A 136 10.39 -5.47 19.31
C VAL A 136 11.21 -4.63 18.32
N ASP A 137 11.91 -5.27 17.37
CA ASP A 137 12.65 -4.52 16.36
C ASP A 137 11.73 -3.75 15.40
N CYS A 138 10.60 -4.34 15.00
CA CYS A 138 9.57 -3.67 14.19
C CYS A 138 9.03 -2.44 14.91
N ILE A 139 8.51 -2.59 16.13
CA ILE A 139 7.95 -1.49 16.94
C ILE A 139 8.98 -0.37 17.10
N ARG A 140 10.24 -0.71 17.39
CA ARG A 140 11.32 0.26 17.50
C ARG A 140 11.51 1.05 16.20
N GLN A 141 11.55 0.38 15.04
CA GLN A 141 11.69 1.05 13.74
C GLN A 141 10.49 1.98 13.44
N LEU A 142 9.27 1.56 13.78
CA LEU A 142 8.07 2.39 13.57
C LEU A 142 8.06 3.63 14.45
N ILE A 143 8.42 3.49 15.73
CA ILE A 143 8.57 4.63 16.65
C ILE A 143 9.64 5.59 16.15
N GLU A 144 10.78 5.08 15.68
CA GLU A 144 11.86 5.89 15.09
C GLU A 144 11.39 6.63 13.82
N GLY A 145 10.58 5.98 12.98
CA GLY A 145 9.99 6.59 11.79
C GLY A 145 9.02 7.71 12.13
N VAL A 146 8.10 7.50 13.08
CA VAL A 146 7.17 8.53 13.54
C VAL A 146 7.93 9.68 14.21
N TYR A 147 8.91 9.39 15.05
CA TYR A 147 9.77 10.39 15.66
C TYR A 147 10.50 11.24 14.59
N PHE A 148 11.04 10.59 13.56
CA PHE A 148 11.66 11.30 12.43
C PHE A 148 10.67 12.22 11.71
N LEU A 149 9.43 11.78 11.46
CA LEU A 149 8.41 12.64 10.86
C LEU A 149 8.14 13.85 11.75
N HIS A 150 7.96 13.64 13.05
CA HIS A 150 7.65 14.71 14.01
C HIS A 150 8.79 15.71 14.17
N GLU A 151 10.05 15.27 14.18
CA GLU A 151 11.24 16.15 14.19
C GLU A 151 11.32 17.01 12.92
N ASN A 152 10.82 16.52 11.79
CA ASN A 152 10.74 17.26 10.54
C ASN A 152 9.40 18.01 10.36
N VAL A 153 8.65 18.14 11.47
CA VAL A 153 7.39 18.88 11.56
C VAL A 153 6.30 18.30 10.64
N ILE A 154 6.33 16.99 10.41
CA ILE A 154 5.36 16.26 9.60
C ILE A 154 4.47 15.42 10.51
N ALA A 155 3.16 15.65 10.49
CA ALA A 155 2.19 14.71 11.07
C ALA A 155 1.63 13.83 9.95
N HIS A 156 1.59 12.52 10.18
CA HIS A 156 1.08 11.55 9.20
C HIS A 156 -0.44 11.58 9.10
N ARG A 157 -1.12 11.73 10.24
CA ARG A 157 -2.58 11.91 10.40
C ARG A 157 -3.43 10.69 10.02
N ASP A 158 -2.85 9.64 9.46
CA ASP A 158 -3.51 8.36 9.17
C ASP A 158 -2.62 7.12 9.41
N LEU A 159 -1.94 7.04 10.55
CA LEU A 159 -1.15 5.85 10.89
C LEU A 159 -2.07 4.65 11.17
N LYS A 160 -1.88 3.58 10.40
CA LYS A 160 -2.61 2.31 10.46
C LYS A 160 -1.76 1.21 9.80
N THR A 161 -2.17 -0.04 9.99
CA THR A 161 -1.50 -1.24 9.47
C THR A 161 -1.22 -1.20 7.98
N GLU A 162 -2.19 -0.77 7.19
CA GLU A 162 -2.15 -0.72 5.74
C GLU A 162 -1.13 0.31 5.23
N ASN A 163 -0.78 1.27 6.09
CA ASN A 163 0.21 2.31 5.82
C ASN A 163 1.61 1.95 6.34
N VAL A 164 1.81 0.68 6.73
CA VAL A 164 3.12 0.14 7.10
C VAL A 164 3.50 -0.98 6.14
N MET A 165 4.69 -0.84 5.54
CA MET A 165 5.29 -1.87 4.71
C MET A 165 6.66 -2.27 5.25
N MET A 166 7.23 -3.35 4.72
CA MET A 166 8.63 -3.70 4.93
C MET A 166 9.34 -4.04 3.62
N ASN A 167 10.66 -3.96 3.59
CA ASN A 167 11.42 -4.35 2.40
C ASN A 167 11.46 -5.86 2.16
N THR A 168 11.79 -6.22 0.91
CA THR A 168 11.77 -7.60 0.41
C THR A 168 12.98 -8.46 0.75
N ARG A 169 13.78 -8.10 1.76
CA ARG A 169 15.06 -8.78 2.06
C ARG A 169 14.91 -10.28 2.40
N LEU A 170 13.71 -10.68 2.78
CA LEU A 170 13.35 -12.06 3.12
C LEU A 170 13.20 -12.96 1.88
N TYR A 171 13.03 -12.37 0.69
CA TYR A 171 12.78 -13.09 -0.56
C TYR A 171 14.06 -13.13 -1.42
N THR A 172 14.34 -14.29 -2.03
CA THR A 172 15.36 -14.39 -3.10
C THR A 172 14.74 -14.53 -4.48
N THR A 173 13.45 -14.86 -4.52
CA THR A 173 12.68 -15.03 -5.76
C THR A 173 11.80 -13.81 -5.94
N PRO A 174 11.76 -13.21 -7.15
CA PRO A 174 10.79 -12.16 -7.46
C PRO A 174 9.35 -12.66 -7.30
N PHE A 175 8.42 -11.74 -7.03
CA PHE A 175 7.00 -12.02 -6.85
C PHE A 175 6.15 -10.95 -7.56
N HIS A 176 4.86 -11.22 -7.75
CA HIS A 176 3.95 -10.28 -8.41
C HIS A 176 3.68 -9.05 -7.54
N PRO A 177 3.71 -7.80 -8.06
CA PRO A 177 3.54 -6.60 -7.25
C PRO A 177 2.20 -6.51 -6.49
N MET A 178 1.09 -6.90 -7.13
CA MET A 178 -0.24 -6.96 -6.49
C MET A 178 -0.50 -8.26 -5.69
N ALA A 179 -0.17 -9.43 -6.25
CA ALA A 179 -0.27 -10.73 -5.58
C ALA A 179 1.11 -11.17 -5.05
N GLN A 180 1.55 -10.60 -3.93
CA GLN A 180 2.93 -10.75 -3.44
C GLN A 180 3.29 -12.16 -2.94
N ASP A 181 2.29 -13.03 -2.82
CA ASP A 181 2.39 -14.46 -2.56
C ASP A 181 2.49 -15.30 -3.85
N ARG A 182 2.54 -14.68 -5.03
CA ARG A 182 2.63 -15.34 -6.34
C ARG A 182 3.91 -15.01 -7.10
N THR A 183 4.28 -15.85 -8.06
CA THR A 183 5.33 -15.61 -9.04
C THR A 183 5.04 -14.34 -9.84
N PRO A 184 6.03 -13.69 -10.48
CA PRO A 184 5.81 -12.42 -11.18
C PRO A 184 4.71 -12.43 -12.25
N ASP A 185 4.41 -13.59 -12.83
CA ASP A 185 3.33 -13.82 -13.80
C ASP A 185 1.99 -14.24 -13.15
N GLY A 186 1.91 -14.25 -11.82
CA GLY A 186 0.73 -14.61 -11.04
C GLY A 186 0.43 -16.11 -10.92
N THR A 187 1.22 -16.99 -11.56
CA THR A 187 0.80 -18.39 -11.80
C THR A 187 1.06 -19.39 -10.67
N HIS A 188 2.08 -19.18 -9.83
CA HIS A 188 2.46 -20.14 -8.77
C HIS A 188 2.75 -19.42 -7.45
N ASP A 189 2.65 -20.13 -6.33
CA ASP A 189 2.93 -19.54 -5.02
C ASP A 189 4.43 -19.26 -4.80
N VAL A 190 4.74 -18.16 -4.12
CA VAL A 190 6.08 -17.75 -3.69
C VAL A 190 6.06 -17.45 -2.20
N GLY A 191 7.06 -17.97 -1.48
CA GLY A 191 7.23 -17.74 -0.05
C GLY A 191 8.57 -17.08 0.28
N ALA A 192 8.63 -16.50 1.48
CA ALA A 192 9.87 -15.97 2.04
C ALA A 192 10.93 -17.08 2.15
N THR A 193 12.17 -16.74 1.80
CA THR A 193 13.32 -17.65 1.86
C THR A 193 14.06 -17.56 3.20
N TYR A 194 13.94 -16.41 3.87
CA TYR A 194 14.58 -16.13 5.14
C TYR A 194 13.58 -15.60 6.15
N THR A 195 13.86 -15.85 7.42
CA THR A 195 13.14 -15.26 8.55
C THR A 195 13.67 -13.85 8.85
N ARG A 196 12.91 -13.03 9.60
CA ARG A 196 13.38 -11.68 9.99
C ARG A 196 14.61 -11.74 10.90
N THR A 197 14.74 -12.80 11.71
CA THR A 197 15.93 -13.06 12.53
C THR A 197 17.16 -13.34 11.67
N GLN A 198 17.01 -14.10 10.59
CA GLN A 198 18.12 -14.36 9.64
C GLN A 198 18.48 -13.12 8.82
N ARG A 199 17.48 -12.32 8.44
CA ARG A 199 17.66 -11.09 7.67
C ARG A 199 16.77 -9.99 8.20
N ARG A 200 17.38 -9.09 8.99
CA ARG A 200 16.68 -7.94 9.56
C ARG A 200 16.04 -7.06 8.47
N PRO A 201 14.70 -6.93 8.44
CA PRO A 201 14.00 -6.09 7.47
C PRO A 201 14.09 -4.60 7.85
N ARG A 202 13.74 -3.74 6.89
CA ARG A 202 13.42 -2.33 7.13
C ARG A 202 11.94 -2.12 6.97
N TYR A 203 11.35 -1.34 7.88
CA TYR A 203 9.95 -0.96 7.83
C TYR A 203 9.81 0.46 7.28
N TYR A 204 8.74 0.71 6.54
CA TYR A 204 8.43 1.96 5.88
C TYR A 204 7.03 2.41 6.26
N ILE A 205 6.90 3.68 6.62
CA ILE A 205 5.61 4.37 6.72
C ILE A 205 5.32 4.91 5.32
N ILE A 206 4.15 4.60 4.78
CA ILE A 206 3.73 4.99 3.44
C ILE A 206 2.40 5.74 3.50
N ASP A 207 1.94 6.22 2.34
CA ASP A 207 0.68 6.92 2.16
C ASP A 207 0.56 8.24 2.95
N TYR A 208 1.19 9.27 2.39
CA TYR A 208 1.18 10.62 2.93
C TYR A 208 0.00 11.46 2.44
N GLY A 209 -1.08 10.84 1.94
CA GLY A 209 -2.24 11.53 1.38
C GLY A 209 -2.93 12.47 2.38
N LEU A 210 -2.97 12.10 3.66
CA LEU A 210 -3.52 12.93 4.74
C LEU A 210 -2.44 13.67 5.54
N ALA A 211 -1.17 13.46 5.23
CA ALA A 211 -0.07 14.04 5.98
C ALA A 211 0.02 15.55 5.79
N HIS A 212 0.59 16.24 6.77
CA HIS A 212 0.77 17.68 6.75
C HIS A 212 2.12 18.04 7.36
N ARG A 213 2.91 18.83 6.64
CA ARG A 213 4.13 19.46 7.13
C ARG A 213 3.84 20.88 7.60
N TYR A 214 4.01 21.15 8.89
CA TYR A 214 3.78 22.48 9.46
C TYR A 214 5.06 23.32 9.44
N GLU A 215 4.89 24.63 9.58
CA GLU A 215 6.01 25.52 9.82
C GLU A 215 6.51 25.39 11.27
N GLN A 216 7.82 25.57 11.48
CA GLN A 216 8.41 25.59 12.82
C GLN A 216 7.76 26.67 13.73
N SER A 217 7.29 27.77 13.12
CA SER A 217 6.61 28.88 13.79
C SER A 217 5.25 28.49 14.39
N GLN A 218 4.65 27.39 13.91
CA GLN A 218 3.33 26.91 14.28
C GLN A 218 3.36 25.88 15.41
N LEU A 219 4.54 25.56 15.96
CA LEU A 219 4.68 24.51 16.97
C LEU A 219 4.22 24.94 18.38
N PRO A 220 3.47 24.08 19.12
CA PRO A 220 2.83 22.87 18.62
C PRO A 220 1.61 23.21 17.73
N PRO A 221 1.41 22.50 16.60
CA PRO A 221 0.28 22.75 15.74
C PRO A 221 -1.00 22.31 16.45
N MET A 222 -2.06 23.09 16.24
CA MET A 222 -3.38 22.86 16.83
C MET A 222 -4.41 22.88 15.71
N GLU A 223 -4.85 21.70 15.27
CA GLU A 223 -5.83 21.55 14.20
C GLU A 223 -7.26 21.64 14.75
N PRO A 224 -8.19 22.27 14.02
CA PRO A 224 -9.59 22.30 14.42
C PRO A 224 -10.21 20.90 14.39
N THR A 225 -11.24 20.68 15.20
CA THR A 225 -12.05 19.44 15.21
C THR A 225 -13.09 19.38 14.09
N THR A 226 -12.96 20.24 13.08
CA THR A 226 -13.82 20.27 11.90
C THR A 226 -12.88 20.25 10.70
N GLY A 227 -12.78 19.11 10.02
CA GLY A 227 -11.82 18.95 8.94
C GLY A 227 -11.51 17.51 8.60
N ILE A 228 -10.27 17.29 8.17
CA ILE A 228 -9.72 16.01 7.75
C ILE A 228 -9.42 15.17 8.99
N PHE A 229 -9.98 13.96 9.05
CA PHE A 229 -9.67 12.96 10.06
C PHE A 229 -9.01 11.76 9.39
N GLY A 230 -8.06 11.15 10.10
CA GLY A 230 -7.60 9.81 9.78
C GLY A 230 -8.70 8.77 9.96
N SER A 231 -8.40 7.55 9.58
CA SER A 231 -9.30 6.39 9.65
C SER A 231 -9.63 5.95 11.09
N ASN A 232 -8.82 6.32 12.08
CA ASN A 232 -9.05 5.95 13.47
C ASN A 232 -9.96 6.95 14.20
N PHE A 233 -11.28 6.72 14.14
CA PHE A 233 -12.28 7.54 14.83
C PHE A 233 -12.34 7.33 16.35
N THR A 234 -11.51 6.43 16.92
CA THR A 234 -11.46 6.23 18.38
C THR A 234 -10.60 7.26 19.11
N VAL A 235 -9.84 8.08 18.36
CA VAL A 235 -9.06 9.20 18.90
C VAL A 235 -9.95 10.09 19.78
N PRO A 236 -9.62 10.24 21.08
CA PRO A 236 -10.48 10.95 22.03
C PRO A 236 -10.74 12.41 21.64
N GLU A 237 -9.75 13.08 21.07
CA GLU A 237 -9.82 14.46 20.64
C GLU A 237 -10.86 14.68 19.52
N PHE A 238 -11.09 13.66 18.68
CA PHE A 238 -12.11 13.73 17.62
C PHE A 238 -13.54 13.62 18.18
N GLN A 239 -13.69 13.10 19.41
CA GLN A 239 -14.99 12.96 20.08
C GLN A 239 -15.37 14.21 20.88
N THR A 240 -14.45 15.15 21.04
CA THR A 240 -14.68 16.42 21.74
C THR A 240 -14.82 17.56 20.73
N PRO A 241 -16.03 17.82 20.20
CA PRO A 241 -16.23 18.95 19.30
C PRO A 241 -15.76 20.25 19.97
N ASP A 242 -15.22 21.16 19.16
CA ASP A 242 -14.79 22.52 19.51
C ASP A 242 -13.45 22.65 20.27
N LYS A 243 -12.69 21.56 20.46
CA LYS A 243 -11.34 21.62 21.07
C LYS A 243 -10.25 21.25 20.07
N PRO A 244 -9.41 22.20 19.64
CA PRO A 244 -8.35 21.86 18.70
C PRO A 244 -7.39 20.84 19.32
N HIS A 245 -6.73 20.06 18.46
CA HIS A 245 -5.91 18.92 18.87
C HIS A 245 -4.52 18.98 18.25
N ASN A 246 -3.56 18.32 18.90
CA ASN A 246 -2.20 18.21 18.37
C ASN A 246 -2.12 16.97 17.46
N PRO A 247 -1.93 17.14 16.14
CA PRO A 247 -1.89 16.03 15.19
C PRO A 247 -0.70 15.08 15.42
N PHE A 248 0.40 15.54 16.03
CA PHE A 248 1.50 14.65 16.43
C PHE A 248 1.09 13.68 17.53
N LEU A 249 0.23 14.10 18.47
CA LEU A 249 -0.28 13.21 19.52
C LEU A 249 -1.31 12.24 18.97
N VAL A 250 -2.07 12.64 17.95
CA VAL A 250 -2.95 11.74 17.19
C VAL A 250 -2.14 10.62 16.55
N ASP A 251 -1.02 10.93 15.89
CA ASP A 251 -0.13 9.91 15.33
C ASP A 251 0.36 8.90 16.40
N VAL A 252 0.79 9.41 17.57
CA VAL A 252 1.23 8.56 18.68
C VAL A 252 0.10 7.65 19.18
N TYR A 253 -1.12 8.19 19.30
CA TYR A 253 -2.29 7.43 19.70
C TYR A 253 -2.61 6.33 18.66
N CYS A 254 -2.64 6.68 17.38
CA CYS A 254 -2.91 5.74 16.29
C CYS A 254 -1.87 4.63 16.22
N LEU A 255 -0.57 4.96 16.34
CA LEU A 255 0.50 3.95 16.42
C LEU A 255 0.30 3.02 17.63
N GLY A 256 -0.08 3.56 18.79
CA GLY A 256 -0.38 2.77 19.98
C GLY A 256 -1.58 1.83 19.79
N CYS A 257 -2.65 2.31 19.15
CA CYS A 257 -3.81 1.49 18.80
C CYS A 257 -3.45 0.35 17.84
N MET A 258 -2.67 0.64 16.81
CA MET A 258 -2.19 -0.36 15.85
C MET A 258 -1.37 -1.44 16.55
N ILE A 259 -0.39 -1.07 17.37
CA ILE A 259 0.43 -2.02 18.13
C ILE A 259 -0.45 -2.87 19.07
N ARG A 260 -1.43 -2.26 19.73
CA ARG A 260 -2.31 -3.00 20.65
C ARG A 260 -3.12 -4.05 19.91
N ALA A 261 -3.81 -3.66 18.84
CA ALA A 261 -4.72 -4.52 18.09
C ALA A 261 -3.98 -5.69 17.40
N GLU A 262 -2.84 -5.40 16.78
CA GLU A 262 -2.20 -6.33 15.82
C GLU A 262 -1.06 -7.15 16.42
N ILE A 263 -0.60 -6.79 17.62
CA ILE A 263 0.54 -7.47 18.25
C ILE A 263 0.18 -8.00 19.63
N LEU A 264 -0.63 -7.28 20.40
CA LEU A 264 -0.93 -7.65 21.78
C LEU A 264 -2.25 -8.39 21.95
N GLU A 265 -3.20 -8.19 21.04
CA GLU A 265 -4.56 -8.76 21.10
C GLU A 265 -4.81 -9.91 20.10
N VAL A 266 -3.78 -10.31 19.34
CA VAL A 266 -3.79 -11.43 18.37
C VAL A 266 -3.64 -12.79 19.06
#